data_AF-A0A7S8E645-F1
#
_entry.id   AF-A0A7S8E645-F1
#
_cell.length_a   1.000
_cell.length_b   1.000
_cell.length_c   1.000
_cell.angle_alpha   90.00
_cell.angle_beta   90.00
_cell.angle_gamma   90.00
#
_symmetry.space_group_name_H-M   'P 1'
#
loop_
_entity.id
_entity.type
_entity.pdbx_description
1 polymer ?
#
loop_
_entity_poly.entity_id
_entity_poly.type
_entity_poly.pdbx_seq_one_letter_code
_entity_poly.pdbx_strand_id
1 'polypeptide(L)'
;MTFTYDPSNPDDVTRVRWHLSDTAEPAMVSDEEISFATSEAGSWQKAVIFIIDKKLMDMSMEPDFQADWLRVDAADAKKRLETMRTRKLKEFGLSSDSTYGNAFTTTHHHTYRADSLQTEEPDYDS
;
A
#
# COMPACT_ATOMS: atom_id res chain seq x y z
N MET A 1 21.21 -10.58 -5.17
CA MET A 1 20.32 -10.13 -4.08
C MET A 1 21.15 -9.21 -3.24
N THR A 2 20.94 -7.92 -3.39
CA THR A 2 21.59 -6.93 -2.54
C THR A 2 20.67 -6.66 -1.35
N PHE A 3 21.24 -6.67 -0.15
CA PHE A 3 20.55 -6.29 1.07
C PHE A 3 21.28 -5.08 1.66
N THR A 4 20.55 -3.97 1.77
CA THR A 4 21.09 -2.73 2.31
C THR A 4 20.16 -2.21 3.39
N TYR A 5 20.69 -2.05 4.60
CA TYR A 5 19.98 -1.42 5.71
C TYR A 5 20.95 -0.55 6.52
N ASP A 6 20.90 0.77 6.29
CA ASP A 6 21.67 1.76 7.05
C ASP A 6 20.75 2.80 7.68
N PRO A 7 20.35 2.62 8.96
CA PRO A 7 19.51 3.57 9.66
C PRO A 7 20.20 4.91 9.95
N SER A 8 21.52 5.00 9.80
CA SER A 8 22.30 6.23 10.04
C SER A 8 22.14 7.24 8.92
N ASN A 9 21.89 6.77 7.69
CA ASN A 9 21.62 7.58 6.51
C ASN A 9 20.43 6.98 5.72
N PRO A 10 19.19 7.22 6.16
CA PRO A 10 18.03 6.47 5.67
C PRO A 10 17.60 6.88 4.27
N ASP A 11 17.97 6.04 3.29
CA ASP A 11 17.42 6.04 1.93
C ASP A 11 15.99 5.47 1.88
N ASP A 12 15.28 5.66 0.76
CA ASP A 12 13.91 5.16 0.57
C ASP A 12 13.82 3.63 0.76
N VAL A 13 14.84 2.88 0.31
CA VAL A 13 14.94 1.42 0.55
C VAL A 13 14.97 1.11 2.05
N THR A 14 15.76 1.86 2.82
CA THR A 14 15.89 1.67 4.28
C THR A 14 14.57 1.98 5.00
N ARG A 15 13.84 3.01 4.54
CA ARG A 15 12.51 3.36 5.10
C ARG A 15 11.47 2.28 4.83
N VAL A 16 11.45 1.73 3.62
CA VAL A 16 10.55 0.63 3.26
C VAL A 16 10.87 -0.60 4.12
N ARG A 17 12.15 -0.98 4.25
CA ARG A 17 12.59 -2.08 5.10
C ARG A 17 12.18 -1.91 6.56
N TRP A 18 12.41 -0.73 7.12
CA TRP A 18 12.01 -0.41 8.49
C TRP A 18 10.52 -0.61 8.72
N HIS A 19 9.67 -0.13 7.82
CA HIS A 19 8.21 -0.26 7.96
C HIS A 19 7.68 -1.68 7.74
N LEU A 20 8.41 -2.51 7.00
CA LEU A 20 8.12 -3.93 6.81
C LEU A 20 8.76 -4.83 7.87
N SER A 21 9.56 -4.27 8.78
CA SER A 21 10.39 -5.01 9.74
C SER A 21 11.38 -5.99 9.07
N ASP A 22 11.77 -5.73 7.82
CA ASP A 22 12.71 -6.54 7.04
C ASP A 22 14.14 -6.01 7.19
N THR A 23 14.67 -6.09 8.41
CA THR A 23 15.92 -5.44 8.84
C THR A 23 17.11 -6.39 9.02
N ALA A 24 16.96 -7.67 8.69
CA ALA A 24 18.01 -8.68 8.86
C ALA A 24 18.05 -9.65 7.67
N GLU A 25 19.21 -10.28 7.44
CA GLU A 25 19.35 -11.33 6.45
C GLU A 25 18.90 -12.70 7.00
N PRO A 26 18.24 -13.55 6.19
CA PRO A 26 17.83 -13.31 4.80
C PRO A 26 16.62 -12.37 4.71
N ALA A 27 16.71 -11.39 3.83
CA ALA A 27 15.64 -10.43 3.60
C ALA A 27 14.44 -11.10 2.92
N MET A 28 13.23 -10.70 3.34
CA MET A 28 12.00 -11.13 2.69
C MET A 28 11.87 -10.57 1.27
N VAL A 29 12.35 -9.34 1.07
CA VAL A 29 12.26 -8.61 -0.21
C VAL A 29 13.65 -8.13 -0.60
N SER A 30 14.01 -8.27 -1.87
CA SER A 30 15.32 -7.81 -2.35
C SER A 30 15.33 -6.30 -2.58
N ASP A 31 16.50 -5.66 -2.53
CA ASP A 31 16.63 -4.22 -2.81
C ASP A 31 16.13 -3.88 -4.24
N GLU A 32 16.30 -4.80 -5.19
CA GLU A 32 15.83 -4.64 -6.57
C GLU A 32 14.30 -4.62 -6.66
N GLU A 33 13.60 -5.44 -5.87
CA GLU A 33 12.13 -5.41 -5.80
C GLU A 33 11.62 -4.13 -5.11
N ILE A 34 12.32 -3.65 -4.08
CA ILE A 34 11.96 -2.40 -3.38
C ILE A 34 12.16 -1.19 -4.31
N SER A 35 13.24 -1.16 -5.07
CA SER A 35 13.50 -0.09 -6.04
C SER A 35 12.46 -0.09 -7.18
N PHE A 36 12.08 -1.27 -7.68
CA PHE A 36 10.97 -1.41 -8.63
C PHE A 36 9.66 -0.87 -8.04
N ALA A 37 9.26 -1.32 -6.85
CA ALA A 37 8.03 -0.87 -6.20
C ALA A 37 8.01 0.64 -5.94
N THR A 38 9.16 1.23 -5.61
CA THR A 38 9.30 2.67 -5.39
C THR A 38 9.17 3.44 -6.70
N SER A 39 9.77 2.95 -7.78
CA SER A 39 9.64 3.57 -9.11
C SER A 39 8.22 3.52 -9.67
N GLU A 40 7.52 2.40 -9.48
CA GLU A 40 6.15 2.22 -9.98
C GLU A 40 5.14 3.04 -9.17
N ALA A 41 5.28 3.04 -7.84
CA ALA A 41 4.34 3.70 -6.95
C ALA A 41 4.61 5.22 -6.77
N GLY A 42 5.81 5.67 -7.13
CA GLY A 42 6.27 7.07 -7.09
C GLY A 42 6.57 7.63 -5.70
N SER A 43 6.44 6.82 -4.64
CA SER A 43 6.71 7.23 -3.25
C SER A 43 6.97 5.99 -2.39
N TRP A 44 7.89 6.11 -1.42
CA TRP A 44 8.25 5.02 -0.51
C TRP A 44 7.06 4.54 0.34
N GLN A 45 6.15 5.45 0.73
CA GLN A 45 4.93 5.10 1.47
C GLN A 45 4.03 4.15 0.67
N LYS A 46 3.84 4.46 -0.62
CA LYS A 46 3.02 3.64 -1.51
C LYS A 46 3.73 2.33 -1.88
N ALA A 47 5.07 2.34 -1.96
CA ALA A 47 5.87 1.14 -2.15
C ALA A 47 5.69 0.13 -1.01
N VAL A 48 5.62 0.60 0.25
CA VAL A 48 5.31 -0.26 1.40
C VAL A 48 3.95 -0.96 1.22
N ILE A 49 2.92 -0.22 0.80
CA ILE A 49 1.59 -0.78 0.56
C ILE A 49 1.61 -1.77 -0.62
N PHE A 50 2.30 -1.41 -1.72
CA PHE A 50 2.46 -2.28 -2.88
C PHE A 50 3.06 -3.65 -2.51
N ILE A 51 4.09 -3.65 -1.67
CA ILE A 51 4.75 -4.88 -1.23
C ILE A 51 3.83 -5.71 -0.33
N ILE A 52 3.06 -5.07 0.57
CA ILE A 52 2.07 -5.75 1.40
C ILE A 52 0.96 -6.38 0.54
N ASP A 53 0.51 -5.67 -0.50
CA ASP A 53 -0.54 -6.15 -1.42
C ASP A 53 -0.05 -7.32 -2.27
N LYS A 54 1.20 -7.27 -2.76
CA LYS A 54 1.85 -8.42 -3.40
C LYS A 54 1.87 -9.63 -2.46
N LYS A 55 2.26 -9.43 -1.19
CA LYS A 55 2.31 -10.52 -0.21
C LYS A 55 0.94 -11.12 0.08
N LEU A 56 -0.10 -10.27 0.19
CA LEU A 56 -1.48 -10.72 0.33
C LEU A 56 -1.92 -11.55 -0.89
N MET A 57 -1.54 -11.15 -2.09
CA MET A 57 -1.83 -11.89 -3.32
C MET A 57 -1.14 -13.26 -3.35
N ASP A 58 0.15 -13.32 -2.97
CA ASP A 58 0.88 -14.59 -2.89
C ASP A 58 0.21 -15.55 -1.88
N MET A 59 -0.12 -15.03 -0.69
CA MET A 59 -0.80 -15.83 0.34
C MET A 59 -2.22 -16.21 -0.07
N SER A 60 -2.91 -15.40 -0.88
CA SER A 60 -4.28 -15.70 -1.34
C SER A 60 -4.37 -17.04 -2.08
N MET A 61 -3.27 -17.44 -2.73
CA MET A 61 -3.14 -18.72 -3.46
C MET A 61 -2.90 -19.91 -2.53
N GLU A 62 -2.50 -19.68 -1.28
CA GLU A 62 -2.26 -20.74 -0.30
C GLU A 62 -3.58 -21.13 0.40
N PRO A 63 -3.99 -22.42 0.32
CA PRO A 63 -5.12 -22.94 1.05
C PRO A 63 -4.75 -23.22 2.51
N ASP A 64 -5.76 -23.25 3.38
CA ASP A 64 -5.59 -23.75 4.75
C ASP A 64 -5.27 -25.25 4.71
N PHE A 65 -4.36 -25.69 5.58
CA PHE A 65 -3.88 -27.07 5.60
C PHE A 65 -4.03 -27.68 7.00
N GLN A 66 -4.49 -28.93 7.04
CA GLN A 66 -4.57 -29.72 8.25
C GLN A 66 -4.04 -31.13 7.97
N ALA A 67 -3.04 -31.55 8.76
CA ALA A 67 -2.57 -32.92 8.89
C ALA A 67 -2.71 -33.36 10.35
N ASP A 68 -2.79 -34.67 10.61
CA ASP A 68 -3.06 -35.34 11.91
C ASP A 68 -3.03 -34.47 13.19
N TRP A 69 -1.92 -33.80 13.46
CA TRP A 69 -1.70 -32.93 14.63
C TRP A 69 -1.22 -31.50 14.29
N LEU A 70 -1.03 -31.17 13.01
CA LEU A 70 -0.58 -29.87 12.53
C LEU A 70 -1.69 -29.18 11.76
N ARG A 71 -2.07 -27.99 12.22
CA ARG A 71 -2.99 -27.10 11.53
C ARG A 71 -2.27 -25.80 11.17
N VAL A 72 -2.38 -25.39 9.91
CA VAL A 72 -1.87 -24.12 9.41
C VAL A 72 -3.05 -23.32 8.86
N ASP A 73 -3.41 -22.25 9.57
CA ASP A 73 -4.47 -21.32 9.19
C ASP A 73 -3.90 -20.14 8.41
N ALA A 74 -3.80 -20.28 7.09
CA ALA A 74 -3.40 -19.21 6.19
C ALA A 74 -4.42 -18.05 6.21
N ALA A 75 -5.69 -18.35 6.46
CA ALA A 75 -6.75 -17.35 6.60
C ALA A 75 -6.51 -16.36 7.76
N ASP A 76 -5.98 -16.81 8.90
CA ASP A 76 -5.67 -15.91 10.03
C ASP A 76 -4.48 -15.00 9.68
N ALA A 77 -3.47 -15.55 9.01
CA ALA A 77 -2.32 -14.79 8.56
C ALA A 77 -2.71 -13.70 7.54
N LYS A 78 -3.64 -13.98 6.61
CA LYS A 78 -4.23 -13.00 5.69
C LYS A 78 -4.87 -11.83 6.43
N LYS A 79 -5.72 -12.11 7.43
CA LYS A 79 -6.39 -11.06 8.23
C LYS A 79 -5.42 -10.15 8.97
N ARG A 80 -4.32 -10.72 9.48
CA ARG A 80 -3.27 -9.94 10.16
C ARG A 80 -2.55 -9.01 9.20
N LEU A 81 -2.26 -9.46 7.97
CA LEU A 81 -1.67 -8.63 6.93
C LEU A 81 -2.63 -7.53 6.45
N GLU A 82 -3.91 -7.82 6.27
CA GLU A 82 -4.94 -6.81 5.95
C GLU A 82 -5.01 -5.73 7.05
N THR A 83 -4.98 -6.14 8.32
CA THR A 83 -4.94 -5.20 9.46
C THR A 83 -3.68 -4.33 9.43
N MET A 84 -2.53 -4.92 9.12
CA MET A 84 -1.27 -4.18 8.95
C MET A 84 -1.37 -3.17 7.81
N ARG A 85 -1.92 -3.57 6.66
CA ARG A 85 -2.18 -2.71 5.50
C ARG A 85 -3.03 -1.51 5.89
N THR A 86 -4.18 -1.74 6.53
CA THR A 86 -5.08 -0.65 6.95
C THR A 86 -4.41 0.30 7.94
N ARG A 87 -3.63 -0.22 8.89
CA ARG A 87 -2.88 0.62 9.83
C ARG A 87 -1.84 1.49 9.11
N LYS A 88 -1.11 0.93 8.14
CA LYS A 88 -0.12 1.66 7.35
C LYS A 88 -0.74 2.71 6.43
N LEU A 89 -1.87 2.41 5.80
CA LEU A 89 -2.64 3.40 5.03
C LEU A 89 -3.03 4.60 5.89
N LYS A 90 -3.53 4.35 7.12
CA LYS A 90 -3.85 5.43 8.08
C LYS A 90 -2.61 6.21 8.52
N GLU A 91 -1.52 5.52 8.83
CA GLU A 91 -0.24 6.13 9.22
C GLU A 91 0.31 7.07 8.13
N PHE A 92 0.13 6.70 6.86
CA PHE A 92 0.60 7.48 5.72
C PHE A 92 -0.43 8.49 5.18
N GLY A 93 -1.63 8.56 5.77
CA GLY A 93 -2.70 9.44 5.29
C GLY A 93 -3.20 9.09 3.88
N LEU A 94 -3.04 7.83 3.46
CA LEU A 94 -3.51 7.33 2.17
C LEU A 94 -4.93 6.79 2.30
N SER A 95 -5.80 7.10 1.33
CA SER A 95 -7.14 6.51 1.27
C SER A 95 -7.05 5.02 0.91
N SER A 96 -7.98 4.20 1.43
CA SER A 96 -8.05 2.76 1.10
C SER A 96 -8.29 2.48 -0.39
N ASP A 97 -8.73 3.51 -1.12
CA ASP A 97 -9.01 3.52 -2.56
C ASP A 97 -7.79 3.95 -3.40
N SER A 98 -6.62 4.15 -2.77
CA SER A 98 -5.37 4.42 -3.50
C SER A 98 -4.82 3.14 -4.15
N THR A 99 -5.63 2.52 -5.00
CA THR A 99 -5.22 1.47 -5.92
C THR A 99 -4.35 2.14 -6.99
N TYR A 100 -3.04 2.12 -6.77
CA TYR A 100 -2.00 2.49 -7.75
C TYR A 100 -2.21 3.84 -8.47
N GLY A 101 -1.80 4.92 -7.81
CA GLY A 101 -1.60 6.22 -8.48
C GLY A 101 -2.87 7.05 -8.63
N ASN A 102 -2.75 8.32 -8.29
CA ASN A 102 -3.82 9.33 -8.19
C ASN A 102 -4.91 9.04 -7.16
N ALA A 103 -4.80 9.72 -6.01
CA ALA A 103 -6.00 10.21 -5.33
C ALA A 103 -6.79 11.02 -6.37
N PHE A 104 -7.88 10.45 -6.89
CA PHE A 104 -8.82 11.15 -7.74
C PHE A 104 -9.43 12.27 -6.90
N THR A 105 -8.81 13.44 -6.95
CA THR A 105 -9.39 14.66 -6.40
C THR A 105 -10.46 15.07 -7.40
N THR A 106 -11.72 14.76 -7.11
CA THR A 106 -12.86 15.26 -7.87
C THR A 106 -12.95 16.77 -7.69
N THR A 107 -12.20 17.51 -8.49
CA THR A 107 -12.52 18.92 -8.72
C THR A 107 -13.80 18.93 -9.53
N HIS A 108 -14.95 19.09 -8.87
CA HIS A 108 -16.23 19.25 -9.53
C HIS A 108 -16.21 20.57 -10.31
N HIS A 109 -15.87 20.52 -11.60
CA HIS A 109 -16.07 21.65 -12.49
C HIS A 109 -17.54 21.67 -12.87
N HIS A 110 -18.29 22.62 -12.31
CA HIS A 110 -19.66 22.88 -12.74
C HIS A 110 -19.63 23.44 -14.16
N THR A 111 -20.06 22.63 -15.13
CA THR A 111 -20.24 23.07 -16.53
C THR A 111 -21.56 23.81 -16.65
N TYR A 112 -21.50 25.14 -16.50
CA TYR A 112 -22.62 26.02 -16.81
C TYR A 112 -22.83 26.13 -18.32
N ARG A 113 -24.07 26.32 -18.76
CA ARG A 113 -24.32 26.72 -20.15
C ARG A 113 -23.81 28.14 -20.36
N ALA A 114 -23.24 28.43 -21.52
CA ALA A 114 -22.61 29.71 -21.81
C ALA A 114 -23.56 30.93 -21.70
N ASP A 115 -24.87 30.70 -21.70
CA ASP A 115 -25.92 31.72 -21.62
C ASP A 115 -26.50 31.91 -20.20
N SER A 116 -26.12 31.09 -19.21
CA SER A 116 -26.86 31.06 -17.94
C SER A 116 -26.47 32.15 -16.94
N LEU A 117 -25.37 32.90 -17.14
CA LEU A 117 -24.85 33.92 -16.20
C LEU A 117 -24.71 33.42 -14.74
N GLN A 118 -24.77 32.11 -14.52
CA GLN A 118 -24.71 31.49 -13.20
C GLN A 118 -23.26 31.42 -12.73
N THR A 119 -22.99 32.07 -11.60
CA THR A 119 -21.67 32.09 -10.94
C THR A 119 -21.68 31.45 -9.56
N GLU A 120 -22.85 31.00 -9.08
CA GLU A 120 -23.02 30.45 -7.73
C GLU A 120 -22.97 28.92 -7.75
N GLU A 121 -22.35 28.33 -6.73
CA GLU A 121 -22.26 26.88 -6.55
C GLU A 121 -23.66 26.28 -6.34
N PRO A 122 -23.98 25.11 -6.93
CA PRO A 122 -25.26 24.45 -6.71
C PRO A 122 -25.41 24.00 -5.25
N ASP A 123 -26.54 24.32 -4.64
CA ASP A 123 -26.86 23.87 -3.29
C ASP A 123 -27.23 22.38 -3.32
N TYR A 124 -26.40 21.55 -2.70
CA TYR A 124 -26.67 20.13 -2.53
C TYR A 124 -27.28 19.93 -1.13
N ASP A 125 -28.61 19.90 -1.06
CA ASP A 125 -29.30 19.54 0.18
C ASP A 125 -28.88 18.11 0.60
N SER A 126 -28.48 17.97 1.86
CA SER A 126 -27.91 16.75 2.47
C SER A 126 -28.92 15.64 2.70
#